data_AF-A0A547LMZ6-F1
#
_entry.id   AF-A0A547LMZ6-F1
#
_cell.length_a   1.000
_cell.length_b   1.000
_cell.length_c   1.000
_cell.angle_alpha   90.00
_cell.angle_beta   90.00
_cell.angle_gamma   90.00
#
_symmetry.space_group_name_H-M   'P 1'
#
loop_
_entity.id
_entity.type
_entity.pdbx_description
1 polymer ?
#
loop_
_entity_poly.entity_id
_entity_poly.type
_entity_poly.pdbx_seq_one_letter_code
_entity_poly.pdbx_strand_id
1 'polypeptide(L)'
;MGSAKREASLDKERQSLEAAYTDALILALGDCARGRWGLFHQNSGIVPAHLEERHMPESAKQLERIGIELASVRERLGFADMFAPMQRLNELRAAHGPNQPGEPRLAQMFLDELTA
;
A
#
# COMPACT_ATOMS: atom_id res chain seq x y z
N MET A 1 -15.69 7.79 31.98
CA MET A 1 -14.25 7.86 31.65
C MET A 1 -13.76 6.68 30.78
N GLY A 2 -14.64 5.90 30.12
CA GLY A 2 -14.24 4.70 29.35
C GLY A 2 -13.93 4.93 27.87
N SER A 3 -14.51 5.95 27.23
CA SER A 3 -14.35 6.21 25.79
C SER A 3 -12.98 6.81 25.47
N ALA A 4 -12.56 7.86 26.19
CA ALA A 4 -11.30 8.54 25.95
C ALA A 4 -10.05 7.64 26.03
N LYS A 5 -10.05 6.63 26.90
CA LYS A 5 -8.93 5.68 27.01
C LYS A 5 -8.89 4.67 25.85
N ARG A 6 -10.06 4.30 25.32
CA ARG A 6 -10.20 3.41 24.15
C ARG A 6 -9.78 4.14 22.87
N GLU A 7 -10.22 5.38 22.70
CA GLU A 7 -9.85 6.25 21.58
C GLU A 7 -8.33 6.49 21.55
N ALA A 8 -7.72 6.80 22.70
CA ALA A 8 -6.26 6.98 22.79
C ALA A 8 -5.45 5.69 22.51
N SER A 9 -6.03 4.51 22.74
CA SER A 9 -5.36 3.24 22.42
C SER A 9 -5.46 2.92 20.93
N LEU A 10 -6.63 3.17 20.33
CA LEU A 10 -6.85 3.02 18.89
C LEU A 10 -6.03 4.02 18.08
N ASP A 11 -5.85 5.26 18.55
CA ASP A 11 -5.00 6.22 17.86
C ASP A 11 -3.51 5.79 17.87
N LYS A 12 -3.02 5.22 18.99
CA LYS A 12 -1.66 4.64 19.03
C LYS A 12 -1.51 3.44 18.09
N GLU A 13 -2.53 2.60 18.02
CA GLU A 13 -2.58 1.47 17.09
C GLU A 13 -2.57 1.95 15.64
N ARG A 14 -3.38 2.97 15.30
CA ARG A 14 -3.39 3.65 14.00
C ARG A 14 -2.00 4.16 13.64
N GLN A 15 -1.36 4.93 14.52
CA GLN A 15 -0.02 5.49 14.27
C GLN A 15 1.03 4.39 14.04
N SER A 16 0.94 3.30 14.82
CA SER A 16 1.85 2.16 14.68
C SER A 16 1.64 1.44 13.34
N LEU A 17 0.38 1.25 12.93
CA LEU A 17 0.02 0.66 11.65
C LEU A 17 0.38 1.55 10.47
N GLU A 18 0.27 2.87 10.58
CA GLU A 18 0.69 3.83 9.55
C GLU A 18 2.21 3.78 9.32
N ALA A 19 2.98 3.74 10.41
CA ALA A 19 4.42 3.58 10.34
C ALA A 19 4.80 2.22 9.71
N ALA A 20 4.18 1.13 10.15
CA ALA A 20 4.40 -0.20 9.59
C ALA A 20 3.98 -0.30 8.12
N TYR A 21 2.89 0.36 7.74
CA TYR A 21 2.41 0.42 6.35
C TYR A 21 3.42 1.16 5.48
N THR A 22 3.93 2.30 5.95
CA THR A 22 4.91 3.10 5.21
C THR A 22 6.22 2.34 5.01
N ASP A 23 6.71 1.65 6.04
CA ASP A 23 7.92 0.80 5.94
C ASP A 23 7.71 -0.37 4.95
N ALA A 24 6.58 -1.08 5.07
CA ALA A 24 6.21 -2.14 4.13
C ALA A 24 6.05 -1.62 2.69
N LEU A 25 5.55 -0.40 2.52
CA LEU A 25 5.36 0.24 1.23
C LEU A 25 6.71 0.55 0.58
N ILE A 26 7.65 1.13 1.32
CA ILE A 26 9.01 1.41 0.85
C ILE A 26 9.70 0.11 0.43
N LEU A 27 9.57 -0.96 1.23
CA LEU A 27 10.12 -2.28 0.89
C LEU A 27 9.49 -2.84 -0.39
N ALA A 28 8.17 -2.79 -0.52
CA ALA A 28 7.47 -3.28 -1.71
C ALA A 28 7.78 -2.45 -2.97
N LEU A 29 7.92 -1.13 -2.83
CA LEU A 29 8.33 -0.24 -3.92
C LEU A 29 9.77 -0.50 -4.35
N GLY A 30 10.69 -0.66 -3.40
CA GLY A 30 12.08 -1.03 -3.70
C GLY A 30 12.17 -2.38 -4.42
N ASP A 31 11.30 -3.32 -4.05
CA ASP A 31 11.18 -4.61 -4.73
C ASP A 31 10.70 -4.48 -6.18
N CYS A 32 9.68 -3.63 -6.37
CA CYS A 32 9.10 -3.36 -7.67
C CYS A 32 10.07 -2.60 -8.58
N ALA A 33 10.82 -1.64 -8.04
CA ALA A 33 11.88 -0.92 -8.73
C ALA A 33 13.01 -1.85 -9.22
N ARG A 34 13.24 -2.97 -8.53
CA ARG A 34 14.19 -4.03 -8.94
C ARG A 34 13.63 -4.99 -10.00
N GLY A 35 12.39 -4.78 -10.45
CA GLY A 35 11.75 -5.55 -11.51
C GLY A 35 10.87 -6.70 -11.02
N ARG A 36 10.53 -6.77 -9.72
CA ARG A 36 9.47 -7.67 -9.26
C ARG A 36 8.10 -7.07 -9.55
N TRP A 37 7.16 -7.90 -10.00
CA TRP A 37 5.82 -7.47 -10.41
C TRP A 37 4.77 -7.87 -9.38
N GLY A 38 3.61 -7.20 -9.40
CA GLY A 38 2.47 -7.53 -8.55
C GLY A 38 2.07 -6.45 -7.54
N LEU A 39 2.85 -5.38 -7.37
CA LEU A 39 2.45 -4.26 -6.50
C LEU A 39 1.36 -3.39 -7.14
N PHE A 40 1.47 -3.11 -8.44
CA PHE A 40 0.53 -2.24 -9.16
C PHE A 40 -0.56 -3.00 -9.91
N HIS A 41 -0.51 -4.34 -9.93
CA HIS A 41 -1.49 -5.18 -10.62
C HIS A 41 -1.65 -4.85 -12.13
N GLN A 42 -0.64 -4.27 -12.78
CA GLN A 42 -0.78 -3.89 -14.19
C GLN A 42 -0.88 -5.09 -15.14
N ASN A 43 -0.45 -6.26 -14.66
CA ASN A 43 -0.58 -7.52 -15.38
C ASN A 43 -1.87 -8.30 -15.04
N SER A 44 -2.75 -7.74 -14.20
CA SER A 44 -4.03 -8.36 -13.87
C SER A 44 -4.89 -8.46 -15.13
N GLY A 45 -5.12 -9.70 -15.57
CA GLY A 45 -5.80 -10.03 -16.83
C GLY A 45 -4.90 -10.50 -17.98
N ILE A 46 -3.58 -10.35 -17.86
CA ILE A 46 -2.61 -10.96 -18.80
C ILE A 46 -2.23 -12.37 -18.33
N VAL A 47 -2.08 -12.53 -17.02
CA VAL A 47 -1.79 -13.81 -16.36
C VAL A 47 -2.98 -14.22 -15.49
N PRO A 48 -3.22 -15.53 -15.30
CA PRO A 48 -4.31 -15.98 -14.45
C PRO A 48 -4.03 -15.63 -12.98
N ALA A 49 -5.07 -15.23 -12.24
CA ALA A 49 -4.98 -14.69 -10.88
C ALA A 49 -4.17 -15.56 -9.89
N HIS A 50 -4.22 -16.88 -10.03
CA HIS A 50 -3.45 -17.80 -9.18
C HIS A 50 -1.93 -17.71 -9.40
N LEU A 51 -1.47 -17.33 -10.60
CA LEU A 51 -0.06 -17.07 -10.88
C LEU A 51 0.34 -15.68 -10.40
N GLU A 52 -0.54 -14.68 -10.54
CA GLU A 52 -0.28 -13.35 -9.97
C GLU A 52 -0.02 -13.42 -8.48
N GLU A 53 -0.92 -14.07 -7.74
CA GLU A 53 -0.78 -14.22 -6.29
C GLU A 53 0.48 -15.02 -5.91
N ARG A 54 0.90 -15.96 -6.76
CA ARG A 54 2.12 -16.75 -6.55
C ARG A 54 3.40 -15.96 -6.80
N HIS A 55 3.39 -15.09 -7.79
CA HIS A 55 4.54 -14.25 -8.17
C HIS A 55 4.61 -12.94 -7.39
N MET A 56 3.52 -12.56 -6.72
CA MET A 56 3.47 -11.36 -5.89
C MET A 56 4.47 -11.49 -4.73
N PRO A 57 5.38 -10.51 -4.57
CA PRO A 57 6.40 -10.56 -3.54
C PRO A 57 5.76 -10.51 -2.15
N GLU A 58 6.42 -11.14 -1.17
CA GLU A 58 5.93 -11.17 0.21
C GLU A 58 5.78 -9.75 0.79
N SER A 59 6.63 -8.81 0.39
CA SER A 59 6.51 -7.40 0.77
C SER A 59 5.19 -6.78 0.33
N ALA A 60 4.72 -7.08 -0.89
CA ALA A 60 3.44 -6.58 -1.38
C ALA A 60 2.25 -7.25 -0.67
N LYS A 61 2.34 -8.55 -0.37
CA LYS A 61 1.34 -9.27 0.46
C LYS A 61 1.25 -8.69 1.87
N GLN A 62 2.39 -8.41 2.48
CA GLN A 62 2.46 -7.82 3.80
C GLN A 62 1.89 -6.40 3.81
N LEU A 63 2.22 -5.59 2.80
CA LEU A 63 1.63 -4.26 2.61
C LEU A 63 0.11 -4.30 2.53
N GLU A 64 -0.45 -5.22 1.76
CA GLU A 64 -1.91 -5.34 1.60
C GLU A 64 -2.59 -5.74 2.91
N ARG A 65 -2.01 -6.69 3.66
CA ARG A 65 -2.49 -7.08 5.00
C ARG A 65 -2.51 -5.90 5.97
N ILE A 66 -1.41 -5.15 6.06
CA ILE A 66 -1.32 -3.98 6.93
C ILE A 66 -2.30 -2.90 6.47
N GLY A 67 -2.48 -2.74 5.15
CA GLY A 67 -3.44 -1.80 4.58
C GLY A 67 -4.88 -2.10 5.00
N ILE A 68 -5.29 -3.37 4.96
CA ILE A 68 -6.62 -3.82 5.39
C ILE A 68 -6.82 -3.57 6.89
N GLU A 69 -5.83 -3.88 7.74
CA GLU A 69 -5.91 -3.60 9.17
C GLU A 69 -5.98 -2.10 9.45
N LEU A 70 -5.15 -1.31 8.78
CA LEU A 70 -5.13 0.15 8.94
C LEU A 70 -6.44 0.80 8.48
N ALA A 71 -7.01 0.35 7.35
CA ALA A 71 -8.33 0.80 6.91
C ALA A 71 -9.40 0.48 7.97
N SER A 72 -9.40 -0.75 8.49
CA SER A 72 -10.34 -1.18 9.53
C SER A 72 -10.23 -0.33 10.81
N VAL A 73 -9.01 -0.02 11.26
CA VAL A 73 -8.77 0.82 12.45
C VAL A 73 -9.20 2.27 12.20
N ARG A 74 -8.91 2.82 11.01
CA ARG A 74 -9.32 4.18 10.62
C ARG A 74 -10.84 4.31 10.54
N GLU A 75 -11.54 3.33 9.96
CA GLU A 75 -13.00 3.30 9.92
C GLU A 75 -13.60 3.26 11.33
N ARG A 76 -13.03 2.46 12.24
CA ARG A 76 -13.47 2.39 13.65
C ARG A 76 -13.25 3.70 14.41
N LEU A 77 -12.24 4.49 14.02
CA LEU A 77 -11.97 5.83 14.55
C LEU A 77 -12.82 6.93 13.88
N GLY A 78 -13.60 6.60 12.85
CA GLY A 78 -14.44 7.56 12.13
C GLY A 78 -13.70 8.42 11.10
N PHE A 79 -12.50 8.02 10.68
CA PHE A 79 -11.81 8.68 9.56
C PHE A 79 -12.48 8.27 8.25
N ALA A 80 -13.04 9.24 7.54
CA ALA A 80 -13.58 9.03 6.19
C ALA A 80 -12.47 8.99 5.12
N ASP A 81 -11.31 9.60 5.42
CA ASP A 81 -10.21 9.70 4.48
C ASP A 81 -9.27 8.50 4.52
N MET A 82 -8.98 8.01 3.31
CA MET A 82 -7.97 6.98 3.08
C MET A 82 -6.58 7.53 3.44
N PHE A 83 -5.72 6.67 3.95
CA PHE A 83 -4.35 7.07 4.30
C PHE A 83 -3.63 7.57 3.04
N ALA A 84 -2.97 8.74 3.09
CA ALA A 84 -2.43 9.39 1.90
C ALA A 84 -1.51 8.48 1.04
N PRO A 85 -0.58 7.69 1.63
CA PRO A 85 0.20 6.70 0.87
C PRO A 85 -0.65 5.60 0.20
N MET A 86 -1.71 5.12 0.84
CA MET A 86 -2.64 4.16 0.23
C MET A 86 -3.40 4.79 -0.95
N GLN A 87 -3.86 6.03 -0.77
CA GLN A 87 -4.56 6.76 -1.83
C GLN A 87 -3.65 6.94 -3.04
N ARG A 88 -2.42 7.40 -2.82
CA ARG A 88 -1.42 7.57 -3.87
C ARG A 88 -1.09 6.25 -4.58
N LEU A 89 -0.92 5.16 -3.83
CA LEU A 89 -0.73 3.83 -4.43
C LEU A 89 -1.91 3.43 -5.31
N ASN A 90 -3.15 3.71 -4.86
CA ASN A 90 -4.35 3.39 -5.63
C ASN A 90 -4.48 4.25 -6.89
N GLU A 91 -4.12 5.53 -6.83
CA GLU A 91 -4.04 6.39 -8.01
C GLU A 91 -3.03 5.84 -9.04
N LEU A 92 -1.85 5.42 -8.58
CA LEU A 92 -0.83 4.80 -9.45
C LEU A 92 -1.30 3.46 -10.03
N ARG A 93 -2.07 2.68 -9.27
CA ARG A 93 -2.73 1.45 -9.77
C ARG A 93 -3.82 1.77 -10.79
N ALA A 94 -4.58 2.84 -10.63
CA ALA A 94 -5.62 3.24 -11.59
C ALA A 94 -5.02 3.87 -12.86
N ALA A 95 -3.81 4.42 -12.76
CA ALA A 95 -3.11 5.10 -13.83
C ALA A 95 -2.57 4.09 -14.88
N HIS A 96 -3.43 3.69 -15.82
CA HIS A 96 -3.06 2.86 -16.98
C HIS A 96 -3.27 3.62 -18.30
N GLY A 97 -2.34 3.48 -19.26
CA GLY A 97 -2.46 4.10 -20.58
C GLY A 97 -1.26 3.88 -21.50
N PRO A 98 -1.40 4.11 -22.82
CA PRO A 98 -0.43 3.75 -23.85
C PRO A 98 0.91 4.51 -23.83
N ASN A 99 1.23 5.27 -22.78
CA ASN A 99 2.52 5.96 -22.57
C ASN A 99 2.91 6.00 -21.08
N GLN A 100 2.29 5.18 -20.23
CA GLN A 100 2.65 5.13 -18.82
C GLN A 100 4.06 4.54 -18.65
N PRO A 101 4.88 5.08 -17.75
CA PRO A 101 6.10 4.42 -17.35
C PRO A 101 5.77 3.05 -16.73
N GLY A 102 6.60 2.05 -17.00
CA GLY A 102 6.37 0.71 -16.44
C GLY A 102 6.40 0.70 -14.90
N GLU A 103 5.82 -0.36 -14.32
CA GLU A 103 5.81 -0.64 -12.87
C GLU A 103 7.10 -0.25 -12.12
N PRO A 104 8.32 -0.67 -12.55
CA PRO A 104 9.54 -0.35 -11.82
C PRO A 104 9.85 1.15 -11.76
N ARG A 105 9.50 1.91 -12.80
CA ARG A 105 9.75 3.35 -12.84
C ARG A 105 8.73 4.12 -12.01
N LEU A 106 7.46 3.70 -12.03
CA LEU A 106 6.43 4.22 -11.12
C LEU A 106 6.80 3.96 -9.66
N ALA A 107 7.28 2.75 -9.36
CA ALA A 107 7.77 2.39 -8.04
C ALA A 107 8.90 3.30 -7.56
N GLN A 108 9.89 3.54 -8.42
CA GLN A 108 11.02 4.40 -8.10
C GLN A 108 10.62 5.85 -7.88
N MET A 109 9.70 6.38 -8.70
CA MET A 109 9.16 7.73 -8.53
C MET A 109 8.42 7.88 -7.21
N PHE A 110 7.58 6.89 -6.86
CA PHE A 110 6.83 6.95 -5.61
C PHE A 110 7.74 6.77 -4.38
N LEU A 111 8.78 5.93 -4.49
CA LEU A 111 9.80 5.80 -3.46
C LEU A 111 10.55 7.12 -3.23
N ASP A 112 10.88 7.84 -4.31
CA ASP A 112 11.48 9.18 -4.23
C ASP A 112 10.53 10.16 -3.53
N GLU A 113 9.24 10.20 -3.90
CA GLU A 113 8.23 11.04 -3.22
C GLU A 113 8.09 10.74 -1.71
N LEU A 114 8.30 9.50 -1.27
CA LEU A 114 8.20 9.10 0.15
C LEU A 114 9.49 9.33 0.95
N THR A 115 10.63 9.50 0.28
CA THR A 115 11.95 9.64 0.91
C THR A 115 12.57 11.02 0.76
N ALA A 116 11.96 11.89 -0.07
CA ALA A 116 12.30 13.30 -0.26
C ALA A 116 11.93 14.16 0.96
#